data_AF-A0A1I3W4F1-F1
#
_entry.id   AF-A0A1I3W4F1-F1
#
_cell.length_a   1.000
_cell.length_b   1.000
_cell.length_c   1.000
_cell.angle_alpha   90.00
_cell.angle_beta   90.00
_cell.angle_gamma   90.00
#
_symmetry.space_group_name_H-M   'P 1'
#
loop_
_entity.id
_entity.type
_entity.pdbx_description
1 polymer ?
#
loop_
_entity_poly.entity_id
_entity_poly.type
_entity_poly.pdbx_seq_one_letter_code
_entity_poly.pdbx_strand_id
1 'polypeptide(L)' 'MTRTLVIQAGLGIASGAAGLIVLLRPSAARALLRMEASEHATYALRIGGMMLVALGLFLTGFALAFASAGGAA' A
#
# COMPACT_ATOMS: atom_id res chain seq x y z
N MET A 1 22.57 3.64 6.55
CA MET A 1 21.22 4.17 6.25
C MET A 1 20.57 3.57 5.00
N THR A 2 21.33 3.13 4.00
CA THR A 2 20.81 2.61 2.72
C THR A 2 19.95 1.34 2.84
N ARG A 3 20.29 0.39 3.73
CA ARG A 3 19.51 -0.84 3.93
C ARG A 3 18.08 -0.57 4.42
N THR A 4 17.90 0.44 5.29
CA THR A 4 16.59 0.85 5.80
C THR A 4 15.71 1.43 4.70
N LEU A 5 16.29 2.22 3.78
CA LEU A 5 15.56 2.77 2.63
C LEU A 5 15.06 1.67 1.68
N VAL A 6 15.87 0.63 1.45
CA VAL A 6 15.47 -0.52 0.62
C VAL A 6 14.30 -1.27 1.25
N ILE A 7 14.35 -1.50 2.57
CA ILE A 7 13.25 -2.13 3.31
C ILE A 7 11.98 -1.27 3.26
N GLN A 8 12.11 0.05 3.42
CA GLN A 8 10.99 0.99 3.33
C GLN A 8 10.38 1.02 1.93
N ALA A 9 11.20 1.04 0.88
CA ALA A 9 10.72 0.98 -0.50
C ALA A 9 9.98 -0.33 -0.78
N GLY A 10 10.52 -1.46 -0.31
CA GLY A 10 9.88 -2.77 -0.44
C GLY A 10 8.54 -2.85 0.29
N LEU A 11 8.48 -2.37 1.54
CA LEU A 11 7.24 -2.25 2.30
C LEU A 11 6.23 -1.34 1.60
N GLY A 12 6.67 -0.18 1.12
CA GLY A 12 5.79 0.75 0.39
C GLY A 12 5.19 0.14 -0.88
N ILE A 13 6.00 -0.57 -1.67
CA ILE A 13 5.52 -1.26 -2.88
C ILE A 13 4.52 -2.37 -2.50
N ALA A 14 4.84 -3.18 -1.49
CA ALA A 14 3.96 -4.25 -1.04
C ALA A 14 2.62 -3.72 -0.50
N SER A 15 2.64 -2.70 0.35
CA SER A 15 1.45 -2.05 0.89
C SER A 15 0.62 -1.37 -0.19
N GLY A 16 1.26 -0.67 -1.13
CA GLY A 16 0.59 -0.03 -2.26
C GLY A 16 -0.09 -1.05 -3.18
N ALA A 17 0.61 -2.13 -3.54
CA ALA A 17 0.06 -3.20 -4.35
C ALA A 17 -1.12 -3.90 -3.65
N ALA A 18 -1.00 -4.19 -2.35
CA ALA A 18 -2.08 -4.76 -1.55
C ALA A 18 -3.31 -3.84 -1.53
N GLY A 19 -3.12 -2.53 -1.30
CA GLY A 19 -4.20 -1.54 -1.34
C GLY A 19 -4.88 -1.47 -2.71
N LEU A 20 -4.10 -1.53 -3.80
CA LEU A 20 -4.64 -1.53 -5.16
C LEU A 20 -5.46 -2.78 -5.45
N ILE A 21 -4.98 -3.96 -5.01
CA ILE A 21 -5.71 -5.23 -5.12
C ILE A 21 -7.04 -5.15 -4.36
N VAL A 22 -7.02 -4.57 -3.16
CA VAL A 22 -8.24 -4.36 -2.35
C VAL A 22 -9.24 -3.45 -3.07
N LEU A 23 -8.78 -2.38 -3.72
CA LEU A 23 -9.65 -1.44 -4.45
C LEU A 23 -10.18 -1.99 -5.77
N LEU A 24 -9.35 -2.67 -6.55
CA LEU A 24 -9.70 -3.21 -7.88
C LEU A 24 -10.50 -4.51 -7.78
N ARG A 25 -10.25 -5.32 -6.76
CA ARG A 25 -10.93 -6.60 -6.53
C ARG A 25 -11.42 -6.72 -5.09
N PRO A 26 -12.43 -5.92 -4.70
CA PRO A 26 -13.00 -6.00 -3.35
C PRO A 26 -13.58 -7.38 -3.05
N SER A 27 -14.04 -8.14 -4.05
CA SER A 27 -14.47 -9.54 -3.88
C SER A 27 -13.35 -10.49 -3.45
N ALA A 28 -12.15 -10.36 -4.03
CA ALA A 28 -10.98 -11.16 -3.65
C ALA A 28 -10.51 -10.78 -2.24
N ALA A 29 -10.52 -9.48 -1.92
CA ALA A 29 -10.17 -9.01 -0.58
C ALA A 29 -11.17 -9.47 0.49
N ARG A 30 -12.48 -9.44 0.19
CA ARG A 30 -13.52 -10.02 1.08
C ARG A 30 -13.31 -11.51 1.29
N ALA A 31 -13.01 -12.27 0.23
CA ALA A 31 -12.77 -13.71 0.33
C ALA A 31 -11.54 -14.02 1.18
N LEU A 32 -10.46 -13.25 1.01
CA LEU A 32 -9.24 -13.37 1.81
C LEU A 32 -9.51 -13.10 3.30
N LEU A 33 -10.32 -12.07 3.59
CA LEU A 33 -10.69 -11.67 4.95
C LEU A 33 -11.87 -12.47 5.52
N ARG A 34 -12.43 -13.43 4.76
CA ARG A 34 -13.63 -14.21 5.11
C ARG A 34 -14.80 -13.35 5.61
N MET A 35 -14.97 -12.17 5.01
CA MET A 35 -16.04 -11.23 5.37
C MET A 35 -17.31 -11.54 4.58
N GLU A 36 -18.46 -11.48 5.25
CA GLU A 36 -19.75 -11.54 4.58
C GLU A 36 -19.95 -10.39 3.60
N ALA A 37 -20.68 -10.66 2.52
CA ALA A 37 -21.01 -9.68 1.50
C ALA A 37 -22.04 -8.68 2.06
N SER A 38 -21.54 -7.58 2.61
CA SER A 38 -22.32 -6.43 3.05
C SER A 38 -21.83 -5.16 2.37
N GLU A 39 -22.75 -4.22 2.16
CA GLU A 39 -22.44 -2.88 1.63
C GLU A 39 -21.47 -2.14 2.56
N HIS A 40 -21.67 -2.24 3.88
CA HIS A 40 -20.78 -1.68 4.89
C HIS A 40 -19.37 -2.29 4.84
N ALA A 41 -19.27 -3.61 4.66
CA ALA A 41 -17.98 -4.30 4.55
C ALA A 41 -17.21 -3.83 3.30
N THR A 42 -17.91 -3.64 2.19
CA THR A 42 -17.30 -3.15 0.94
C THR A 42 -16.83 -1.70 1.08
N TYR A 43 -17.58 -0.86 1.77
CA TYR A 43 -17.18 0.52 2.04
C TYR A 43 -15.95 0.58 2.95
N ALA A 44 -15.92 -0.20 4.03
CA ALA A 44 -14.75 -0.30 4.92
C ALA A 44 -13.49 -0.78 4.17
N LEU A 45 -13.65 -1.77 3.28
CA LEU A 45 -12.57 -2.25 2.41
C LEU A 45 -12.05 -1.17 1.46
N ARG A 46 -12.91 -0.31 0.92
CA ARG A 46 -12.47 0.83 0.09
C ARG A 46 -11.63 1.81 0.89
N ILE A 47 -12.06 2.15 2.11
CA ILE A 47 -11.28 3.02 3.01
C ILE A 47 -9.92 2.39 3.30
N GLY A 48 -9.90 1.12 3.74
CA GLY A 48 -8.66 0.41 4.02
C GLY A 48 -7.75 0.31 2.79
N GLY A 49 -8.31 0.05 1.62
CA GLY A 49 -7.59 0.03 0.35
C GLY A 49 -6.96 1.38 0.00
N MET A 50 -7.71 2.48 0.13
CA MET A 50 -7.19 3.84 -0.10
C MET A 50 -6.08 4.19 0.89
N MET A 51 -6.22 3.81 2.16
CA MET A 51 -5.19 4.03 3.18
C MET A 51 -3.91 3.22 2.89
N LEU A 52 -4.03 1.97 2.44
CA LEU A 52 -2.90 1.13 2.05
C LEU A 52 -2.17 1.68 0.82
N VAL A 53 -2.90 2.16 -0.18
CA VAL A 53 -2.31 2.85 -1.34
C VAL A 53 -1.57 4.11 -0.90
N ALA A 54 -2.20 4.96 -0.09
CA ALA A 54 -1.58 6.19 0.41
C ALA A 54 -0.30 5.89 1.23
N LEU A 55 -0.34 4.87 2.09
CA LEU A 55 0.83 4.40 2.83
C LEU A 55 1.94 3.95 1.88
N GLY A 56 1.60 3.17 0.85
CA GLY A 56 2.56 2.71 -0.13
C GLY A 56 3.23 3.85 -0.89
N LEU A 57 2.43 4.80 -1.39
CA LEU A 57 2.92 6.00 -2.05
C LEU A 57 3.83 6.83 -1.13
N PHE A 58 3.47 6.95 0.15
CA PHE A 58 4.28 7.68 1.12
C PHE A 58 5.62 6.99 1.36
N LEU A 59 5.62 5.71 1.75
CA LEU A 59 6.86 4.97 2.06
C LEU A 59 7.80 4.88 0.87
N THR A 60 7.28 4.54 -0.31
CA THR A 60 8.07 4.45 -1.55
C THR A 60 8.49 5.83 -2.05
N GLY A 61 7.60 6.83 -1.98
CA GLY A 61 7.91 8.21 -2.37
C GLY A 61 9.03 8.81 -1.53
N PHE A 62 9.00 8.64 -0.21
CA PHE A 62 10.08 9.07 0.68
C PHE A 62 11.39 8.34 0.38
N ALA A 63 11.33 7.03 0.13
CA ALA A 63 12.53 6.26 -0.19
C ALA A 63 13.17 6.71 -1.52
N LEU A 64 12.35 6.97 -2.54
CA LEU A 64 12.78 7.52 -3.83
C LEU A 64 13.37 8.92 -3.70
N ALA A 65 12.70 9.82 -2.98
CA ALA A 65 13.20 11.18 -2.73
C ALA A 65 14.58 11.15 -2.07
N PHE A 66 14.77 10.33 -1.03
CA PHE A 66 16.07 10.16 -0.38
C PHE A 66 17.13 9.53 -1.30
N ALA A 67 16.77 8.54 -2.12
CA ALA A 67 17.69 7.95 -3.08
C ALA A 67 18.14 8.97 -4.14
N SER A 68 17.22 9.80 -4.63
CA SER A 68 17.53 10.86 -5.61
C SER A 68 18.36 12.00 -5.00
N ALA A 69 18.07 12.40 -3.76
CA ALA A 69 18.82 13.43 -3.05
C ALA A 69 20.23 12.96 -2.63
N GLY A 70 20.37 11.67 -2.25
CA GLY A 70 21.65 11.08 -1.89
C GLY A 70 22.53 10.67 -3.08
N GLY A 71 21.96 10.52 -4.27
CA GLY A 71 22.69 10.25 -5.51
C GLY A 71 23.21 11.50 -6.23
N ALA A 72 22.90 12.70 -5.72
CA ALA A 72 23.40 13.99 -6.21
C ALA A 72 24.59 14.54 -5.40
N ALA A 73 25.25 13.68 -4.60
CA ALA A 73 26.44 14.00 -3.80
C ALA A 73 27.67 13.26 -4.33
#